data_AF-A0A1Y6G941-F1
#
_entry.id   AF-A0A1Y6G941-F1
#
_cell.length_a   1.000
_cell.length_b   1.000
_cell.length_c   1.000
_cell.angle_alpha   90.00
_cell.angle_beta   90.00
_cell.angle_gamma   90.00
#
_symmetry.space_group_name_H-M   'P 1'
#
loop_
_entity.id
_entity.type
_entity.pdbx_description
1 polymer ?
#
loop_
_entity_poly.entity_id
_entity_poly.type
_entity_poly.pdbx_seq_one_letter_code
_entity_poly.pdbx_strand_id
1 'polypeptide(L)' 'MRYKIRVFHINTNKEAIILNEVFESKEAAENAISKFRSMYPDKYDYVKVPIK' A
#
# COMPACT_ATOMS: atom_id res chain seq x y z
N MET A 1 7.35 -9.28 11.71
CA MET A 1 6.33 -8.24 11.98
C MET A 1 5.52 -8.10 10.72
N ARG A 2 4.20 -8.28 10.77
CA ARG A 2 3.36 -8.30 9.56
C ARG A 2 3.04 -6.88 9.12
N TYR A 3 2.70 -6.70 7.84
CA TYR A 3 2.36 -5.40 7.25
C TYR A 3 1.12 -5.54 6.38
N LYS A 4 0.29 -4.49 6.35
CA LYS A 4 -0.76 -4.29 5.35
C LYS A 4 -0.48 -3.01 4.59
N ILE A 5 -0.94 -2.94 3.35
CA ILE A 5 -0.86 -1.72 2.54
C ILE A 5 -2.25 -1.10 2.49
N ARG A 6 -2.35 0.19 2.80
CA ARG A 6 -3.57 0.99 2.56
C ARG A 6 -3.35 1.88 1.36
N VAL A 7 -4.36 1.95 0.50
CA VAL A 7 -4.32 2.74 -0.74
C VAL A 7 -5.30 3.90 -0.61
N PHE A 8 -4.82 5.11 -0.81
CA PHE A 8 -5.62 6.33 -0.78
C PHE A 8 -5.58 7.01 -2.15
N HIS A 9 -6.63 7.75 -2.49
CA HIS A 9 -6.59 8.62 -3.67
C HIS A 9 -5.66 9.80 -3.41
N ILE A 10 -4.75 10.09 -4.35
CA ILE A 10 -3.83 11.22 -4.25
C ILE A 10 -4.59 12.53 -4.00
N ASN A 11 -4.04 13.40 -3.16
CA ASN A 11 -4.67 14.66 -2.73
C ASN A 11 -6.01 14.51 -2.00
N THR A 12 -6.34 13.31 -1.52
CA THR A 12 -7.52 13.09 -0.68
C THR A 12 -7.20 12.14 0.46
N ASN A 13 -8.00 12.20 1.53
CA ASN A 13 -7.97 11.19 2.60
C ASN A 13 -8.93 10.03 2.32
N LYS A 14 -9.41 9.87 1.09
CA LYS A 14 -10.36 8.80 0.74
C LYS A 14 -9.59 7.52 0.42
N GLU A 15 -9.90 6.47 1.15
CA GLU A 15 -9.37 5.13 0.88
C GLU A 15 -9.91 4.69 -0.49
N ALA A 16 -9.00 4.33 -1.39
CA ALA A 16 -9.32 4.02 -2.78
C ALA A 16 -9.55 2.52 -2.95
N ILE A 17 -8.60 1.71 -2.46
CA ILE A 17 -8.57 0.27 -2.65
C ILE A 17 -8.23 -0.37 -1.31
N ILE A 18 -9.08 -1.30 -0.89
CA ILE A 18 -8.83 -2.13 0.28
C ILE A 18 -8.00 -3.33 -0.19
N LEU A 19 -6.69 -3.28 0.06
CA LEU A 19 -5.82 -4.44 -0.10
C LEU A 19 -5.94 -5.31 1.15
N ASN A 20 -6.57 -6.49 1.01
CA ASN A 20 -6.63 -7.50 2.09
C ASN A 20 -5.35 -8.34 2.20
N GLU A 21 -4.33 -8.02 1.40
CA GLU A 21 -3.06 -8.72 1.41
C GLU A 21 -2.23 -8.34 2.64
N VAL A 22 -1.81 -9.37 3.38
CA VAL A 22 -0.93 -9.23 4.55
C VAL A 22 0.45 -9.73 4.17
N PHE A 23 1.43 -8.86 4.28
CA PHE A 23 2.82 -9.15 3.99
C PHE A 23 3.54 -9.57 5.27
N GLU A 24 4.28 -10.67 5.21
CA GLU A 24 5.01 -11.19 6.38
C GLU A 24 6.30 -10.40 6.68
N SER A 25 6.79 -9.68 5.68
CA SER A 25 8.06 -8.94 5.72
C SER A 25 7.89 -7.51 5.21
N LYS A 26 8.71 -6.60 5.75
CA LYS A 26 8.74 -5.19 5.32
C LYS A 26 9.11 -5.06 3.84
N GLU A 27 10.14 -5.79 3.41
CA GLU A 27 10.60 -5.80 2.01
C GLU A 27 9.52 -6.25 1.03
N ALA A 28 8.71 -7.25 1.40
CA ALA A 28 7.61 -7.72 0.58
C ALA A 28 6.55 -6.62 0.37
N ALA A 29 6.21 -5.90 1.44
CA ALA A 29 5.30 -4.76 1.35
C ALA A 29 5.89 -3.61 0.51
N GLU A 30 7.18 -3.29 0.68
CA GLU A 30 7.84 -2.22 -0.09
C GLU A 30 7.93 -2.55 -1.59
N ASN A 31 8.24 -3.81 -1.93
CA ASN A 31 8.26 -4.25 -3.32
C ASN A 31 6.86 -4.19 -3.96
N ALA A 32 5.82 -4.60 -3.24
CA ALA A 32 4.44 -4.47 -3.71
C ALA A 32 4.04 -3.00 -3.93
N ILE A 33 4.36 -2.10 -2.98
CA ILE A 33 4.13 -0.66 -3.15
C ILE A 33 4.83 -0.13 -4.40
N SER A 34 6.08 -0.52 -4.65
CA SER A 34 6.81 -0.08 -5.83
C SER A 34 6.13 -0.54 -7.12
N LYS A 35 5.66 -1.79 -7.18
CA LYS A 35 4.91 -2.31 -8.34
C LYS A 35 3.60 -1.54 -8.55
N PHE A 36 2.86 -1.28 -7.47
CA PHE A 36 1.59 -0.55 -7.57
C PHE A 36 1.79 0.93 -7.97
N ARG A 37 2.84 1.58 -7.48
CA ARG A 37 3.24 2.92 -7.94
C ARG A 37 3.62 2.92 -9.42
N SER A 38 4.30 1.90 -9.93
CA SER A 38 4.59 1.81 -11.36
C SER A 38 3.33 1.60 -12.22
N MET A 39 2.33 0.86 -11.73
CA MET A 39 1.06 0.68 -12.45
C MET A 39 0.17 1.92 -12.40
N TYR A 40 0.19 2.66 -11.30
CA TYR A 40 -0.68 3.81 -11.05
C TYR A 40 0.09 4.97 -10.41
N PRO A 41 1.00 5.63 -11.16
CA PRO A 41 1.94 6.62 -10.60
C PRO A 41 1.26 7.86 -10.02
N ASP A 42 0.16 8.31 -10.62
CA ASP A 42 -0.48 9.59 -10.29
C ASP A 42 -1.92 9.44 -9.79
N LYS A 43 -2.33 8.23 -9.40
CA LYS A 43 -3.70 7.98 -8.92
C LYS A 43 -3.78 7.74 -7.42
N TYR A 44 -2.77 7.10 -6.84
CA TYR A 44 -2.88 6.55 -5.50
C TYR A 44 -1.63 6.77 -4.64
N ASP A 45 -1.87 7.01 -3.35
CA ASP A 45 -0.89 6.96 -2.29
C ASP A 45 -0.96 5.63 -1.55
N TYR A 46 0.21 5.02 -1.31
CA TYR A 46 0.32 3.70 -0.69
C TYR A 46 1.01 3.82 0.66
N VAL A 47 0.32 3.44 1.72
CA VAL A 47 0.80 3.53 3.09
C VAL A 47 0.99 2.13 3.65
N LYS A 48 2.23 1.80 4.04
CA LYS A 48 2.52 0.57 4.79
C LYS A 48 2.15 0.75 6.25
N VAL A 49 1.34 -0.16 6.77
CA VAL A 49 0.90 -0.16 8.17
C VAL A 49 1.36 -1.46 8.83
N PRO A 50 2.21 -1.41 9.86
CA PRO A 50 2.58 -2.60 10.61
C PRO A 50 1.36 -3.14 11.37
N ILE A 51 1.22 -4.46 11.35
CA ILE A 51 0.19 -5.20 12.09
C ILE A 51 0.90 -6.01 13.17
N LYS A 52 0.40 -5.89 14.40
CA LYS A 52 0.94 -6.57 15.58
C LYS A 52 0.21 -7.88 15.80
#